data_AF-A0A434CLN0-F1
#
_entry.id   AF-A0A434CLN0-F1
#
_cell.length_a   1.000
_cell.length_b   1.000
_cell.length_c   1.000
_cell.angle_alpha   90.00
_cell.angle_beta   90.00
_cell.angle_gamma   90.00
#
_symmetry.space_group_name_H-M   'P 1'
#
loop_
_entity.id
_entity.type
_entity.pdbx_description
1 polymer ?
#
loop_
_entity_poly.entity_id
_entity_poly.type
_entity_poly.pdbx_seq_one_letter_code
_entity_poly.pdbx_strand_id
1 'polypeptide(L)'
;TSYTASINARQSLEVRLARWLLMCSDRTVGDRLIITHEFLSIMLGVRRPGVTVGLQMIESYGYIRARRGEITIRDRDGLMKLARGSYGPPETQYRRLIGDLGSKHPARQERPLA
;
A
#
# COMPACT_ATOMS: atom_id res chain seq x y z
N THR A 1 26.85 11.54 6.56
CA THR A 1 26.25 10.19 6.57
C THR A 1 24.72 10.26 6.75
N SER A 2 23.98 10.88 5.82
CA SER A 2 22.50 11.05 5.89
C SER A 2 21.69 10.11 4.97
N TYR A 3 22.36 9.18 4.29
CA TYR A 3 21.73 8.35 3.26
C TYR A 3 20.78 7.28 3.85
N THR A 4 21.14 6.69 4.99
CA THR A 4 20.39 5.58 5.61
C THR A 4 19.03 5.99 6.17
N ALA A 5 18.92 7.16 6.82
CA ALA A 5 17.65 7.68 7.33
C ALA A 5 16.67 8.01 6.19
N SER A 6 17.20 8.50 5.07
CA SER A 6 16.40 8.88 3.90
C SER A 6 15.89 7.67 3.12
N ILE A 7 16.70 6.61 2.99
CA ILE A 7 16.27 5.34 2.40
C ILE A 7 15.21 4.67 3.28
N ASN A 8 15.45 4.59 4.60
CA ASN A 8 14.50 3.99 5.53
C ASN A 8 13.13 4.71 5.50
N ALA A 9 13.12 6.05 5.48
CA ALA A 9 11.89 6.83 5.36
C ALA A 9 11.17 6.59 4.02
N ARG A 10 11.91 6.49 2.91
CA ARG A 10 11.34 6.21 1.58
C ARG A 10 10.78 4.80 1.47
N GLN A 11 11.52 3.82 1.95
CA GLN A 11 11.07 2.43 2.01
C GLN A 11 9.82 2.29 2.91
N SER A 12 9.74 3.07 4.00
CA SER A 12 8.55 3.13 4.84
C SER A 12 7.33 3.70 4.10
N LEU A 13 7.53 4.66 3.18
CA LEU A 13 6.45 5.26 2.40
C LEU A 13 5.94 4.30 1.32
N GLU A 14 6.83 3.62 0.62
CA GLU A 14 6.49 2.59 -0.38
C GLU A 14 5.69 1.45 0.26
N VAL A 15 6.10 0.99 1.44
CA VAL A 15 5.37 -0.02 2.23
C VAL A 15 3.98 0.48 2.64
N ARG A 16 3.87 1.72 3.13
CA ARG A 16 2.57 2.31 3.51
C ARG A 16 1.65 2.48 2.31
N LEU A 17 2.17 2.91 1.18
CA LEU A 17 1.44 3.02 -0.10
C LEU A 17 0.94 1.64 -0.55
N ALA A 18 1.81 0.64 -0.59
CA ALA A 18 1.45 -0.73 -0.99
C ALA A 18 0.33 -1.30 -0.11
N ARG A 19 0.43 -1.13 1.21
CA ARG A 19 -0.61 -1.55 2.17
C ARG A 19 -1.94 -0.82 1.94
N TRP A 20 -1.89 0.47 1.70
CA TRP A 20 -3.09 1.28 1.47
C TRP A 20 -3.79 0.88 0.17
N LEU A 21 -3.03 0.69 -0.91
CA LEU A 21 -3.56 0.21 -2.19
C LEU A 21 -4.19 -1.18 -2.06
N LEU A 22 -3.56 -2.10 -1.31
CA LEU A 22 -4.13 -3.42 -1.03
C LEU A 22 -5.46 -3.31 -0.27
N MET A 23 -5.53 -2.48 0.78
CA MET A 23 -6.80 -2.25 1.49
C MET A 23 -7.90 -1.70 0.59
N CYS A 24 -7.57 -0.76 -0.29
CA CYS A 24 -8.54 -0.21 -1.23
C CYS A 24 -8.98 -1.23 -2.26
N SER A 25 -8.07 -2.11 -2.69
CA SER A 25 -8.40 -3.26 -3.54
C SER A 25 -9.32 -4.25 -2.84
N ASP A 26 -9.14 -4.47 -1.53
CA ASP A 26 -9.99 -5.38 -0.76
C ASP A 26 -11.41 -4.82 -0.56
N ARG A 27 -11.58 -3.50 -0.69
CA ARG A 27 -12.87 -2.79 -0.54
C ARG A 27 -13.55 -2.48 -1.87
N THR A 28 -12.84 -2.61 -2.98
CA THR A 28 -13.34 -2.27 -4.33
C THR A 28 -13.48 -3.55 -5.14
N VAL A 29 -14.56 -3.69 -5.90
CA VAL A 29 -14.69 -4.80 -6.84
C VAL A 29 -13.85 -4.48 -8.08
N GLY A 30 -12.65 -5.06 -8.17
CA GLY A 30 -11.76 -4.99 -9.33
C GLY A 30 -10.39 -4.36 -9.04
N ASP A 31 -9.51 -4.37 -10.04
CA ASP A 31 -8.10 -3.97 -9.89
C ASP A 31 -7.83 -2.47 -10.09
N ARG A 32 -8.89 -1.66 -10.32
CA ARG A 32 -8.77 -0.22 -10.60
C ARG A 32 -9.26 0.60 -9.42
N LEU A 33 -8.42 1.52 -8.98
CA LEU A 33 -8.69 2.47 -7.92
C LEU A 33 -8.75 3.86 -8.52
N ILE A 34 -9.93 4.48 -8.52
CA ILE A 34 -10.10 5.87 -8.96
C ILE A 34 -9.65 6.79 -7.84
N ILE A 35 -8.38 7.18 -7.87
CA ILE A 35 -7.75 7.95 -6.81
C ILE A 35 -6.68 8.89 -7.34
N THR A 36 -6.60 10.08 -6.75
CA THR A 36 -5.59 11.07 -7.08
C THR A 36 -4.40 10.99 -6.14
N HIS A 37 -3.22 11.41 -6.61
CA HIS A 37 -2.02 11.51 -5.75
C HIS A 37 -2.22 12.52 -4.61
N GLU A 38 -3.08 13.51 -4.81
CA GLU A 38 -3.41 14.50 -3.79
C GLU A 38 -4.22 13.87 -2.65
N PHE A 39 -5.22 13.07 -2.99
CA PHE A 39 -5.98 12.34 -1.99
C PHE A 39 -5.09 11.34 -1.22
N LEU A 40 -4.20 10.63 -1.91
CA LEU A 40 -3.20 9.78 -1.26
C LEU A 40 -2.26 10.56 -0.32
N SER A 41 -1.90 11.79 -0.69
CA SER A 41 -1.03 12.63 0.14
C SER A 41 -1.70 13.03 1.46
N ILE A 42 -3.00 13.34 1.40
CA ILE A 42 -3.82 13.62 2.57
C ILE A 42 -3.97 12.36 3.43
N MET A 43 -4.36 11.24 2.82
CA MET A 43 -4.62 9.98 3.53
C MET A 43 -3.38 9.38 4.21
N LEU A 44 -2.19 9.62 3.65
CA LEU A 44 -0.93 9.12 4.20
C LEU A 44 -0.18 10.18 5.03
N GLY A 45 -0.68 11.41 5.13
CA GLY A 45 -0.05 12.49 5.88
C GLY A 45 1.35 12.85 5.35
N VAL A 46 1.55 12.76 4.03
CA VAL A 46 2.84 13.04 3.38
C VAL A 46 2.67 14.07 2.26
N ARG A 47 3.76 14.69 1.84
CA ARG A 47 3.71 15.65 0.71
C ARG A 47 3.50 14.92 -0.62
N ARG A 48 2.74 15.54 -1.52
CA ARG A 48 2.44 15.03 -2.87
C ARG A 48 3.66 14.53 -3.67
N PRO A 49 4.83 15.20 -3.65
CA PRO A 49 6.02 14.68 -4.34
C PRO A 49 6.48 13.32 -3.79
N GLY A 50 6.34 13.10 -2.48
CA GLY A 50 6.64 11.81 -1.86
C GLY A 50 5.71 10.71 -2.35
N VAL A 51 4.42 10.98 -2.48
CA VAL A 51 3.45 10.04 -3.06
C VAL A 51 3.80 9.70 -4.50
N THR A 52 4.08 10.70 -5.33
CA THR A 52 4.45 10.48 -6.73
C THR A 52 5.69 9.60 -6.84
N VAL A 53 6.73 9.89 -6.06
CA VAL A 53 7.96 9.09 -6.04
C VAL A 53 7.69 7.66 -5.56
N GLY A 54 6.91 7.48 -4.50
CA GLY A 54 6.55 6.15 -4.02
C GLY A 54 5.75 5.35 -5.04
N LEU A 55 4.78 5.97 -5.71
CA LEU A 55 4.02 5.32 -6.79
C LEU A 55 4.90 4.95 -7.97
N GLN A 56 5.82 5.83 -8.38
CA GLN A 56 6.78 5.55 -9.45
C GLN A 56 7.71 4.38 -9.10
N MET A 57 8.14 4.27 -7.84
CA MET A 57 8.95 3.14 -7.39
C MET A 57 8.15 1.82 -7.45
N ILE A 58 6.91 1.82 -6.93
CA ILE A 58 6.03 0.64 -6.98
C ILE A 58 5.70 0.25 -8.44
N GLU A 59 5.47 1.24 -9.31
CA GLU A 59 5.25 1.04 -10.74
C GLU A 59 6.50 0.52 -11.46
N SER A 60 7.70 0.94 -11.04
CA SER A 60 8.97 0.45 -11.59
C SER A 60 9.21 -1.03 -11.30
N TYR A 61 8.66 -1.57 -10.20
CA TYR A 61 8.63 -3.01 -9.94
C TYR A 61 7.57 -3.77 -10.75
N GLY A 62 6.70 -3.07 -11.48
CA GLY A 62 5.62 -3.65 -12.26
C GLY A 62 4.38 -4.05 -11.44
N TYR A 63 4.32 -3.72 -10.15
CA TYR A 63 3.22 -4.13 -9.28
C TYR A 63 1.94 -3.34 -9.50
N ILE A 64 2.09 -2.07 -9.91
CA ILE A 64 0.97 -1.19 -10.21
C ILE A 64 1.22 -0.46 -11.53
N ARG A 65 0.17 0.16 -12.06
CA ARG A 65 0.25 1.21 -13.07
C ARG A 65 -0.43 2.46 -12.54
N ALA A 66 0.29 3.57 -12.47
CA ALA A 66 -0.25 4.83 -12.01
C ALA A 66 -0.57 5.74 -13.20
N ARG A 67 -1.80 6.24 -13.26
CA ARG A 67 -2.25 7.25 -14.21
C ARG A 67 -2.89 8.40 -13.44
N ARG A 68 -3.07 9.54 -14.10
CA ARG A 68 -3.71 10.69 -13.47
C ARG A 68 -5.13 10.34 -13.05
N GLY A 69 -5.37 10.24 -11.74
CA GLY A 69 -6.69 9.94 -11.17
C GLY A 69 -7.06 8.46 -11.16
N GLU A 70 -6.15 7.56 -11.54
CA GLU A 70 -6.40 6.12 -11.56
C GLU A 70 -5.13 5.35 -11.20
N ILE A 71 -5.24 4.36 -10.32
CA ILE A 71 -4.18 3.39 -10.05
C ILE A 71 -4.73 2.01 -10.37
N THR A 72 -4.05 1.26 -11.22
CA THR A 72 -4.38 -0.14 -11.51
C THR A 72 -3.38 -1.06 -10.81
N ILE A 73 -3.85 -2.03 -10.04
CA ILE A 73 -3.02 -3.08 -9.49
C ILE A 73 -2.78 -4.12 -10.58
N ARG A 74 -1.51 -4.45 -10.85
CA ARG A 74 -1.11 -5.39 -11.91
C ARG A 74 -0.65 -6.71 -11.32
N ASP A 75 0.14 -6.64 -10.25
CA ASP A 75 0.59 -7.79 -9.50
C ASP A 75 0.33 -7.55 -8.02
N ARG A 76 -0.78 -8.13 -7.54
CA ARG A 76 -1.19 -8.06 -6.14
C ARG A 76 -0.23 -8.82 -5.23
N ASP A 77 0.36 -9.92 -5.69
CA ASP A 77 1.29 -10.73 -4.89
C ASP A 77 2.62 -10.00 -4.72
N GLY A 78 3.15 -9.41 -5.79
CA GLY A 78 4.30 -8.51 -5.73
C GLY A 78 4.08 -7.29 -4.83
N LEU A 79 2.91 -6.66 -4.92
CA LEU A 79 2.54 -5.56 -4.03
C LEU A 79 2.43 -6.01 -2.56
N MET A 80 1.91 -7.21 -2.32
CA MET A 80 1.89 -7.83 -0.99
C MET A 80 3.31 -8.07 -0.49
N LYS A 81 4.21 -8.64 -1.31
CA LYS A 81 5.63 -8.87 -0.98
C LYS A 81 6.37 -7.58 -0.64
N LEU A 82 6.09 -6.49 -1.36
CA LEU A 82 6.64 -5.17 -1.05
C LEU A 82 6.15 -4.68 0.32
N ALA A 83 4.86 -4.89 0.62
CA ALA A 83 4.36 -4.69 1.98
C ALA A 83 4.99 -5.66 3.00
N ARG A 84 5.51 -6.83 2.54
CA ARG A 84 6.09 -7.91 3.36
C ARG A 84 7.50 -7.75 3.88
N GLY A 85 8.29 -6.78 3.42
CA GLY A 85 9.50 -6.35 4.14
C GLY A 85 9.24 -5.89 5.58
N SER A 86 7.97 -5.69 5.96
CA SER A 86 7.46 -5.54 7.33
C SER A 86 6.09 -6.22 7.54
N TYR A 87 5.85 -7.38 6.92
CA TYR A 87 4.63 -8.19 7.09
C TYR A 87 5.01 -9.56 7.67
N GLY A 88 5.40 -9.54 8.93
CA GLY A 88 5.10 -10.62 9.89
C GLY A 88 3.86 -10.20 10.69
N PRO A 89 3.03 -11.14 11.18
CA PRO A 89 1.61 -10.92 11.46
C PRO A 89 1.35 -9.79 12.46
N PRO A 90 0.68 -8.68 12.07
CA PRO A 90 0.30 -7.63 13.01
C PRO A 90 -1.12 -7.12 12.72
N GLU A 91 -2.10 -8.01 12.67
CA GLU A 91 -3.52 -7.62 12.60
C GLU A 91 -3.91 -6.74 13.83
N THR A 92 -3.14 -6.87 14.92
CA THR A 92 -3.30 -6.11 16.17
C THR A 92 -2.66 -4.71 16.16
N GLN A 93 -1.49 -4.51 15.53
CA GLN A 93 -0.91 -3.16 15.43
C GLN A 93 -1.50 -2.32 14.29
N TYR A 94 -1.99 -2.98 13.23
CA TYR A 94 -2.63 -2.30 12.10
C TYR A 94 -3.93 -1.61 12.50
N ARG A 95 -4.71 -2.27 13.38
CA ARG A 95 -5.90 -1.69 14.02
C ARG A 95 -5.61 -0.49 14.91
N ARG A 96 -4.38 -0.35 15.45
CA ARG A 96 -4.01 0.82 16.26
C ARG A 96 -3.55 2.00 15.42
N LEU A 97 -2.87 1.77 14.29
CA LEU A 97 -2.43 2.84 13.40
C LEU A 97 -3.53 3.33 12.44
N ILE A 98 -4.44 2.45 12.03
CA ILE A 98 -5.54 2.68 11.08
C ILE A 98 -6.88 2.24 11.73
N GLY A 99 -7.12 2.64 12.97
CA GLY A 99 -8.26 2.17 13.76
C GLY A 99 -9.64 2.70 13.37
N ASP A 100 -9.76 3.59 12.39
CA ASP A 100 -11.01 4.32 12.16
C ASP A 100 -11.55 4.27 10.71
N LEU A 101 -10.83 3.64 9.78
CA LEU A 101 -11.28 3.52 8.39
C LEU A 101 -11.84 2.12 8.15
N GLY A 102 -13.02 1.84 8.72
CA GLY A 102 -13.94 0.71 8.43
C GLY A 102 -13.36 -0.51 7.69
N SER A 103 -13.06 -1.58 8.42
CA SER A 103 -12.75 -2.89 7.84
C SER A 103 -14.01 -3.75 7.80
N LYS A 104 -14.43 -4.17 6.60
CA LYS A 104 -15.29 -5.35 6.40
C LYS A 104 -14.61 -6.31 5.44
N HIS A 105 -13.73 -7.15 5.97
CA HIS A 105 -13.55 -8.51 5.45
C HIS A 105 -12.98 -9.39 6.57
N PRO A 106 -13.67 -10.48 6.97
CA PRO A 106 -13.15 -11.46 7.90
C PRO A 106 -12.02 -12.25 7.23
N ALA A 107 -11.05 -12.65 8.05
CA ALA A 107 -9.93 -13.51 7.68
C ALA A 107 -10.36 -14.61 6.69
N ARG A 108 -9.78 -14.58 5.48
CA ARG A 108 -9.81 -15.74 4.58
C ARG A 108 -8.95 -16.81 5.25
N GLN A 109 -9.63 -17.66 6.03
CA GLN A 109 -9.10 -18.79 6.75
C GLN A 109 -8.22 -19.63 5.82
N GLU A 110 -6.96 -19.79 6.22
CA GLU A 110 -6.02 -20.70 5.61
C GLU A 110 -6.66 -22.09 5.64
N ARG A 111 -6.98 -22.65 4.47
CA ARG A 111 -7.38 -24.05 4.36
C ARG A 111 -6.15 -24.88 4.77
N PRO A 112 -6.25 -25.75 5.79
CA PRO A 112 -5.15 -26.67 6.08
C PRO A 112 -4.97 -27.58 4.86
N LEU A 113 -3.76 -27.56 4.30
CA LEU A 113 -3.31 -28.63 3.41
C LEU A 113 -3.13 -29.86 4.31
N ALA A 114 -3.79 -30.94 3.89
CA ALA A 114 -3.81 -32.26 4.52
C ALA A 114 -2.41 -32.83 4.76
#